data_AF-A0A2M6W163-F1
#
_entry.id   AF-A0A2M6W163-F1
#
_cell.length_a   1.000
_cell.length_b   1.000
_cell.length_c   1.000
_cell.angle_alpha   90.00
_cell.angle_beta   90.00
_cell.angle_gamma   90.00
#
_symmetry.space_group_name_H-M   'P 1'
#
loop_
_entity.id
_entity.type
_entity.pdbx_description
1 polymer ?
#
loop_
_entity_poly.entity_id
_entity_poly.type
_entity_poly.pdbx_seq_one_letter_code
_entity_poly.pdbx_strand_id
1 'polypeptide(L)'
;LNTEKSLPKITGKVLGAALSMIGLTFFIITVYAGVIWMTAHGNEEAVTKARNTLIAATIGLLIVFGAYAITKFAFESVQGGASSDGGSPPAADNRCGQVGPGFSCKNIATCAGIDNADDVDAARAQCTALDTCELNLCAGGNDVVCCQ
;
A
#
# COMPACT_ATOMS: atom_id res chain seq x y z
N LEU A 1 7.45 27.50 7.05
CA LEU A 1 6.19 26.97 7.60
C LEU A 1 6.13 25.48 7.27
N ASN A 2 6.37 24.58 8.24
CA ASN A 2 6.44 23.12 8.05
C ASN A 2 5.21 22.41 8.63
N THR A 3 4.01 22.92 8.34
CA THR A 3 2.74 22.45 8.93
C THR A 3 1.96 21.50 8.00
N GLU A 4 2.51 21.13 6.84
CA GLU A 4 1.71 20.49 5.79
C GLU A 4 1.79 18.95 5.78
N LYS A 5 2.78 18.32 6.42
CA LYS A 5 2.93 16.84 6.46
C LYS A 5 2.40 16.16 7.74
N SER A 6 1.78 16.89 8.66
CA SER A 6 1.28 16.31 9.93
C SER A 6 -0.08 15.62 9.79
N LEU A 7 -0.94 16.06 8.87
CA LEU A 7 -2.29 15.51 8.70
C LEU A 7 -2.30 14.10 8.07
N PRO A 8 -1.57 13.80 6.97
CA PRO A 8 -1.61 12.47 6.38
C PRO A 8 -1.01 11.40 7.30
N LYS A 9 0.04 11.75 8.04
CA LYS A 9 0.77 10.83 8.92
C LYS A 9 -0.04 10.49 10.18
N ILE A 10 -0.73 11.46 10.76
CA ILE A 10 -1.61 11.25 11.92
C ILE A 10 -2.85 10.46 11.51
N THR A 11 -3.50 10.84 10.40
CA THR A 11 -4.67 10.13 9.87
C THR A 11 -4.31 8.68 9.52
N GLY A 12 -3.16 8.44 8.88
CA GLY A 12 -2.70 7.08 8.56
C GLY A 12 -2.45 6.22 9.80
N LYS A 13 -1.89 6.79 10.87
CA LYS A 13 -1.67 6.06 12.13
C LYS A 13 -2.97 5.75 12.88
N VAL A 14 -3.92 6.69 12.88
CA VAL A 14 -5.25 6.51 13.51
C VAL A 14 -6.10 5.52 12.73
N LEU A 15 -6.16 5.62 11.39
CA LEU A 15 -6.84 4.64 10.55
C LEU A 15 -6.19 3.27 10.71
N GLY A 16 -4.86 3.16 10.66
CA GLY A 16 -4.17 1.88 10.84
C GLY A 16 -4.53 1.19 12.16
N ALA A 17 -4.58 1.94 13.26
CA ALA A 17 -4.98 1.42 14.57
C ALA A 17 -6.47 1.00 14.61
N ALA A 18 -7.37 1.84 14.08
CA ALA A 18 -8.81 1.56 14.06
C ALA A 18 -9.16 0.38 13.14
N LEU A 19 -8.58 0.33 11.93
CA LEU A 19 -8.79 -0.77 10.98
C LEU A 19 -8.28 -2.09 11.53
N SER A 20 -7.16 -2.11 12.27
CA SER A 20 -6.66 -3.33 12.91
C SER A 20 -7.65 -3.90 13.93
N MET A 21 -8.28 -3.04 14.73
CA MET A 21 -9.25 -3.47 15.75
C MET A 21 -10.56 -3.97 15.11
N ILE A 22 -11.05 -3.25 14.10
CA ILE A 22 -12.27 -3.60 13.36
C ILE A 22 -12.06 -4.88 12.54
N GLY A 23 -10.95 -4.98 11.83
CA GLY A 23 -10.61 -6.14 11.01
C GLY A 23 -10.50 -7.43 11.83
N LEU A 24 -9.86 -7.38 13.00
CA LEU A 24 -9.79 -8.52 13.91
C LEU A 24 -11.18 -8.94 14.40
N THR A 25 -12.03 -7.99 14.75
CA THR A 25 -13.40 -8.27 15.21
C THR A 25 -14.23 -8.92 14.10
N PHE A 26 -14.16 -8.39 12.87
CA PHE A 26 -14.82 -8.97 11.70
C PHE A 26 -14.33 -10.38 11.38
N PHE A 27 -13.01 -10.60 11.50
CA PHE A 27 -12.41 -11.90 11.27
C PHE A 27 -12.96 -12.96 12.23
N ILE A 28 -13.05 -12.64 13.52
CA ILE A 28 -13.59 -13.55 14.54
C ILE A 28 -15.05 -13.92 14.23
N ILE A 29 -15.89 -12.95 13.87
CA ILE A 29 -17.30 -13.18 13.54
C ILE A 29 -17.43 -14.06 12.28
N THR A 30 -16.58 -13.83 11.28
CA THR A 30 -16.57 -14.60 10.03
C THR A 30 -16.21 -16.07 10.29
N VAL A 31 -15.18 -16.32 11.10
CA VAL A 31 -14.79 -17.68 11.51
C VAL A 31 -15.91 -18.36 12.30
N TYR A 32 -16.52 -17.66 13.26
CA TYR A 32 -17.62 -18.18 14.06
C TYR A 32 -18.84 -18.57 13.19
N ALA A 33 -19.20 -17.72 12.23
CA ALA A 33 -20.28 -18.00 11.29
C ALA A 33 -19.97 -19.20 10.38
N GLY A 34 -18.72 -19.32 9.92
CA GLY A 34 -18.26 -20.45 9.11
C GLY A 34 -18.34 -21.79 9.86
N VAL A 35 -17.95 -21.81 11.13
CA VAL A 35 -18.05 -23.02 11.98
C VAL A 35 -19.52 -23.43 12.16
N ILE A 36 -20.40 -22.47 12.48
CA ILE A 36 -21.83 -22.76 12.62
C ILE A 36 -22.42 -23.34 11.33
N TRP A 37 -22.05 -22.78 10.18
CA TRP A 37 -22.53 -23.28 8.89
C TRP A 37 -22.12 -24.73 8.64
N MET A 38 -20.87 -25.08 8.96
CA MET A 38 -20.36 -26.46 8.80
C MET A 38 -20.95 -27.44 9.82
N THR A 39 -21.29 -26.98 11.03
CA THR A 39 -21.88 -27.83 12.08
C THR A 39 -23.40 -27.94 12.00
N ALA A 40 -24.07 -27.21 11.10
CA ALA A 40 -25.50 -27.29 10.86
C ALA A 40 -25.85 -28.61 10.15
N HIS A 41 -25.78 -29.72 10.88
CA HIS A 41 -26.02 -31.09 10.43
C HIS A 41 -27.52 -31.33 10.16
N GLY A 42 -28.06 -30.69 9.11
CA GLY A 42 -29.44 -30.89 8.65
C GLY A 42 -30.51 -30.00 9.30
N ASN A 43 -30.14 -29.05 10.18
CA ASN A 43 -31.09 -28.04 10.67
C ASN A 43 -31.19 -26.87 9.68
N GLU A 44 -32.25 -26.81 8.88
CA GLU A 44 -32.48 -25.77 7.86
C GLU A 44 -32.45 -24.35 8.45
N GLU A 45 -32.87 -24.18 9.70
CA GLU A 45 -32.87 -22.90 10.40
C GLU A 45 -31.43 -22.40 10.65
N ALA A 46 -30.54 -23.30 11.05
CA ALA A 46 -29.12 -23.01 11.26
C ALA A 46 -28.40 -22.73 9.94
N VAL A 47 -28.71 -23.48 8.88
CA VAL A 47 -28.15 -23.25 7.54
C VAL A 47 -28.60 -21.89 6.99
N THR A 48 -29.89 -21.57 7.09
CA THR A 48 -30.44 -20.29 6.62
C THR A 48 -29.84 -19.11 7.38
N LYS A 49 -29.73 -19.22 8.71
CA LYS A 49 -29.13 -18.19 9.55
C LYS A 49 -27.66 -17.98 9.21
N ALA A 50 -26.90 -19.05 9.09
CA ALA A 50 -25.48 -18.99 8.73
C ALA A 50 -25.26 -18.43 7.31
N ARG A 51 -26.12 -18.78 6.35
CA ARG A 51 -26.06 -18.24 4.98
C ARG A 51 -26.31 -16.72 4.97
N ASN A 52 -27.30 -16.24 5.74
CA ASN A 52 -27.53 -14.81 5.91
C ASN A 52 -26.34 -14.11 6.57
N THR A 53 -25.73 -14.71 7.58
CA THR A 53 -24.51 -14.15 8.21
C THR A 53 -23.34 -14.10 7.24
N LEU A 54 -23.14 -15.14 6.42
CA LEU A 54 -22.11 -15.15 5.39
C LEU A 54 -22.35 -14.06 4.35
N ILE A 55 -23.58 -13.89 3.85
CA ILE A 55 -23.92 -12.82 2.90
C ILE A 55 -23.59 -11.44 3.50
N ALA A 56 -23.98 -11.21 4.76
CA ALA A 56 -23.66 -9.95 5.46
C ALA A 56 -22.15 -9.74 5.62
N ALA A 57 -21.39 -10.78 5.96
CA ALA A 57 -19.93 -10.72 6.08
C ALA A 57 -19.26 -10.40 4.72
N THR A 58 -19.72 -11.01 3.63
CA THR A 58 -19.20 -10.77 2.27
C THR A 58 -19.45 -9.33 1.82
N ILE A 59 -20.61 -8.75 2.15
CA ILE A 59 -20.91 -7.34 1.85
C ILE A 59 -19.94 -6.42 2.59
N GLY A 60 -19.66 -6.69 3.88
CA GLY A 60 -18.67 -5.93 4.65
C GLY A 60 -17.27 -5.99 4.03
N LEU A 61 -16.84 -7.18 3.61
CA LEU A 61 -15.56 -7.38 2.91
C LEU A 61 -15.51 -6.59 1.59
N LEU A 62 -16.58 -6.68 0.79
CA LEU A 62 -16.70 -5.95 -0.48
C LEU A 62 -16.65 -4.43 -0.29
N ILE A 63 -17.21 -3.88 0.79
CA ILE A 63 -17.13 -2.44 1.07
C ILE A 63 -15.69 -2.02 1.36
N VAL A 64 -14.92 -2.81 2.13
CA VAL A 64 -13.52 -2.49 2.42
C VAL A 64 -12.67 -2.53 1.15
N PHE A 65 -12.81 -3.59 0.36
CA PHE A 65 -12.13 -3.71 -0.93
C PHE A 65 -12.58 -2.62 -1.91
N GLY A 66 -13.87 -2.36 -1.99
CA GLY A 66 -14.47 -1.34 -2.84
C GLY A 66 -13.99 0.06 -2.47
N ALA A 67 -13.94 0.40 -1.18
CA ALA A 67 -13.41 1.67 -0.70
C ALA A 67 -11.93 1.86 -1.09
N TYR A 68 -11.10 0.82 -0.96
CA TYR A 68 -9.70 0.87 -1.38
C TYR A 68 -9.56 1.05 -2.90
N ALA A 69 -10.34 0.27 -3.67
CA ALA A 69 -10.36 0.37 -5.12
C ALA A 69 -10.81 1.76 -5.61
N ILE A 70 -11.86 2.32 -5.01
CA ILE A 70 -12.36 3.66 -5.30
C ILE A 70 -11.33 4.72 -4.92
N THR A 71 -10.68 4.59 -3.76
CA THR A 71 -9.65 5.52 -3.31
C THR A 71 -8.49 5.55 -4.29
N LYS A 72 -7.98 4.37 -4.66
CA LYS A 72 -6.94 4.21 -5.69
C LYS A 72 -7.37 4.87 -7.00
N PHE A 73 -8.55 4.54 -7.50
CA PHE A 73 -9.09 5.12 -8.73
C PHE A 73 -9.21 6.66 -8.67
N ALA A 74 -9.64 7.21 -7.54
CA ALA A 74 -9.75 8.66 -7.35
C ALA A 74 -8.37 9.36 -7.34
N PHE A 75 -7.36 8.76 -6.72
CA PHE A 75 -5.99 9.29 -6.76
C PHE A 75 -5.33 9.11 -8.14
N GLU A 76 -5.59 8.00 -8.82
CA GLU A 76 -5.01 7.69 -10.12
C GLU A 76 -5.61 8.57 -11.24
N SER A 77 -6.92 8.83 -11.17
CA SER A 77 -7.59 9.78 -12.07
C SER A 77 -7.13 11.23 -11.87
N VAL A 78 -6.64 11.61 -10.68
CA VAL A 78 -6.05 12.94 -10.44
C VAL A 78 -4.58 13.01 -10.84
N GLN A 79 -3.83 11.91 -10.79
CA GLN A 79 -2.38 11.85 -11.09
C GLN A 79 -2.08 11.49 -12.57
N GLY A 80 -3.00 10.85 -13.28
CA GLY A 80 -2.80 10.39 -14.65
C GLY A 80 -3.45 9.03 -14.84
N GLY A 81 -4.52 9.00 -15.64
CA GLY A 81 -5.47 7.90 -15.73
C GLY A 81 -4.88 6.50 -15.82
N ALA A 82 -5.46 5.61 -15.02
CA ALA A 82 -5.56 4.16 -15.22
C ALA A 82 -4.27 3.46 -15.69
N SER A 83 -3.25 3.46 -14.85
CA SER A 83 -2.27 2.37 -14.82
C SER A 83 -2.65 1.42 -13.69
N SER A 84 -3.55 0.49 -14.01
CA SER A 84 -3.79 -0.71 -13.21
C SER A 84 -2.48 -1.47 -13.04
N ASP A 85 -1.67 -1.09 -12.06
CA ASP A 85 -0.60 -1.94 -11.56
C ASP A 85 -1.19 -2.79 -10.44
N GLY A 86 -1.93 -3.81 -10.89
CA GLY A 86 -2.24 -4.97 -10.08
C GLY A 86 -0.94 -5.71 -9.80
N GLY A 87 -0.23 -5.29 -8.75
CA GLY A 87 0.88 -6.03 -8.17
C GLY A 87 1.93 -6.47 -9.18
N SER A 88 2.68 -5.54 -9.75
CA SER A 88 4.04 -5.86 -10.18
C SER A 88 4.91 -5.95 -8.90
N PRO A 89 5.41 -7.14 -8.48
CA PRO A 89 6.58 -7.19 -7.58
C PRO A 89 7.71 -6.37 -8.20
N PRO A 90 8.73 -5.90 -7.45
CA PRO A 90 9.79 -5.04 -7.98
C PRO A 90 10.51 -5.76 -9.13
N ALA A 91 9.99 -5.61 -10.35
CA ALA A 91 10.61 -6.00 -11.57
C ALA A 91 11.67 -4.92 -11.77
N ALA A 92 12.89 -5.33 -11.43
CA ALA A 92 14.14 -4.75 -11.87
C ALA A 92 13.92 -3.74 -13.00
N ASP A 93 13.86 -2.46 -12.64
CA ASP A 93 14.22 -1.45 -13.59
C ASP A 93 15.74 -1.59 -13.79
N ASN A 94 16.11 -2.47 -14.72
CA ASN A 94 17.49 -2.74 -15.07
C ASN A 94 18.16 -1.56 -15.79
N ARG A 95 17.50 -0.39 -15.84
CA ARG A 95 18.12 0.89 -16.18
C ARG A 95 19.21 1.26 -15.16
N CYS A 96 19.01 0.97 -13.87
CA CYS A 96 20.08 1.10 -12.89
C CYS A 96 21.21 0.09 -13.14
N GLY A 97 20.90 -1.09 -13.70
CA GLY A 97 21.90 -2.05 -14.12
C GLY A 97 22.79 -1.57 -15.28
N GLN A 98 22.40 -0.50 -15.98
CA GLN A 98 23.22 0.13 -17.02
C GLN A 98 24.23 1.15 -16.47
N VAL A 99 24.01 1.69 -15.27
CA VAL A 99 24.96 2.63 -14.63
C VAL A 99 26.06 1.92 -13.84
N GLY A 100 25.82 0.69 -13.37
CA GLY A 100 26.87 -0.14 -12.78
C GLY A 100 26.37 -1.37 -12.02
N PRO A 101 27.27 -2.32 -11.71
CA PRO A 101 26.92 -3.49 -10.89
C PRO A 101 26.61 -3.06 -9.44
N GLY A 102 25.43 -3.45 -8.95
CA GLY A 102 24.98 -3.16 -7.58
C GLY A 102 23.97 -2.02 -7.46
N PHE A 103 23.74 -1.26 -8.53
CA PHE A 103 22.72 -0.21 -8.53
C PHE A 103 21.32 -0.81 -8.65
N SER A 104 20.43 -0.36 -7.77
CA SER A 104 19.02 -0.76 -7.74
C SER A 104 18.13 0.46 -7.52
N CYS A 105 16.90 0.43 -8.05
CA CYS A 105 15.93 1.47 -7.76
C CYS A 105 15.50 1.38 -6.30
N LYS A 106 15.82 2.41 -5.53
CA LYS A 106 15.44 2.58 -4.13
C LYS A 106 14.88 3.97 -3.92
N ASN A 107 14.24 4.17 -2.77
CA ASN A 107 13.81 5.50 -2.38
C ASN A 107 15.05 6.36 -2.08
N ILE A 108 15.06 7.62 -2.51
CA ILE A 108 16.23 8.50 -2.37
C ILE A 108 16.64 8.68 -0.90
N ALA A 109 15.68 8.64 0.03
CA ALA A 109 15.97 8.75 1.46
C ALA A 109 16.61 7.49 2.08
N THR A 110 16.64 6.36 1.36
CA THR A 110 17.29 5.11 1.81
C THR A 110 18.59 4.82 1.07
N CYS A 111 19.04 5.75 0.23
CA CYS A 111 20.32 5.67 -0.47
C CYS A 111 21.48 5.97 0.47
N ALA A 112 22.61 5.27 0.27
CA ALA A 112 23.82 5.51 1.02
C ALA A 112 24.37 6.94 0.74
N GLY A 113 24.50 7.75 1.78
CA GLY A 113 25.07 9.11 1.72
C GLY A 113 24.05 10.24 1.54
N ILE A 114 22.74 9.94 1.60
CA ILE A 114 21.68 10.95 1.73
C ILE A 114 21.38 11.15 3.22
N ASP A 115 22.06 12.11 3.84
CA ASP A 115 21.90 12.44 5.26
C ASP A 115 21.19 13.79 5.42
N ASN A 116 20.20 13.88 6.30
CA ASN A 116 19.44 15.12 6.60
C ASN A 116 18.64 15.69 5.41
N ALA A 117 18.11 14.82 4.53
CA ALA A 117 17.18 15.25 3.50
C ALA A 117 15.73 15.19 4.00
N ASP A 118 15.22 16.34 4.46
CA ASP A 118 13.82 16.48 4.90
C ASP A 118 12.83 16.60 3.73
N ASP A 119 13.34 16.87 2.53
CA ASP A 119 12.58 16.94 1.30
C ASP A 119 13.30 16.22 0.14
N VAL A 120 12.50 15.80 -0.84
CA VAL A 120 12.97 15.03 -2.01
C VAL A 120 13.94 15.87 -2.82
N ASP A 121 13.71 17.19 -2.92
CA ASP A 121 14.60 18.09 -3.65
C ASP A 121 15.99 18.22 -2.99
N ALA A 122 16.04 18.24 -1.65
CA ALA A 122 17.31 18.26 -0.90
C ALA A 122 18.08 16.94 -1.08
N ALA A 123 17.36 15.82 -1.06
CA ALA A 123 17.93 14.50 -1.33
C ALA A 123 18.50 14.42 -2.76
N ARG A 124 17.80 14.99 -3.76
CA ARG A 124 18.26 15.03 -5.15
C ARG A 124 19.50 15.91 -5.33
N ALA A 125 19.60 17.02 -4.61
CA ALA A 125 20.78 17.87 -4.61
C ALA A 125 22.01 17.13 -4.05
N GLN A 126 21.83 16.34 -2.98
CA GLN A 126 22.88 15.49 -2.44
C GLN A 126 23.26 14.38 -3.41
N CYS A 127 22.27 13.73 -4.04
CA CYS A 127 22.48 12.68 -5.03
C CYS A 127 23.36 13.15 -6.22
N THR A 128 23.18 14.39 -6.70
CA THR A 128 24.05 14.92 -7.78
C THR A 128 25.52 15.10 -7.39
N ALA A 129 25.85 15.05 -6.09
CA ALA A 129 27.21 15.15 -5.58
C ALA A 129 27.83 13.77 -5.24
N LEU A 130 27.06 12.68 -5.37
CA LEU A 130 27.50 11.31 -5.07
C LEU A 130 27.57 10.47 -6.34
N ASP A 131 28.72 9.82 -6.58
CA ASP A 131 28.89 8.87 -7.69
C ASP A 131 28.04 7.58 -7.54
N THR A 132 27.46 7.35 -6.36
CA THR A 132 26.62 6.17 -6.06
C THR A 132 25.14 6.42 -6.29
N CYS A 133 24.75 7.54 -6.91
CA CYS A 133 23.35 7.95 -7.03
C CYS A 133 23.03 8.59 -8.41
N GLU A 134 22.05 8.03 -9.15
CA GLU A 134 21.64 8.53 -10.47
C GLU A 134 20.13 8.84 -10.54
N LEU A 135 19.79 10.02 -11.05
CA LEU A 135 18.45 10.60 -11.04
C LEU A 135 17.70 10.36 -12.36
N ASN A 136 16.36 10.22 -12.29
CA ASN A 136 15.45 10.09 -13.45
C ASN A 136 15.56 8.80 -14.28
N LEU A 137 16.28 7.79 -13.80
CA LEU A 137 16.33 6.49 -14.50
C LEU A 137 15.14 5.60 -14.12
N CYS A 138 14.76 5.61 -12.83
CA CYS A 138 13.72 4.76 -12.28
C CYS A 138 12.30 5.18 -12.67
N ALA A 139 11.46 4.20 -13.01
CA ALA A 139 10.03 4.38 -13.14
C ALA A 139 9.38 4.44 -11.75
N GLY A 140 9.20 5.66 -11.25
CA GLY A 140 8.63 5.98 -9.95
C GLY A 140 8.59 7.51 -9.82
N GLY A 141 7.93 8.03 -8.79
CA GLY A 141 7.94 9.47 -8.54
C GLY A 141 9.35 10.04 -8.35
N ASN A 142 9.44 11.34 -8.08
CA ASN A 142 10.71 12.06 -7.91
C ASN A 142 11.57 11.51 -6.75
N ASP A 143 10.97 10.67 -5.90
CA ASP A 143 11.52 10.02 -4.72
C ASP A 143 12.20 8.66 -5.01
N VAL A 144 12.12 8.13 -6.23
CA VAL A 144 12.79 6.88 -6.63
C VAL A 144 13.97 7.19 -7.55
N VAL A 145 15.16 6.72 -7.15
CA VAL A 145 16.43 6.93 -7.87
C VAL A 145 17.27 5.66 -7.89
N CYS A 146 18.26 5.61 -8.77
CA CYS A 146 19.23 4.51 -8.77
C CYS A 146 20.26 4.75 -7.68
N CYS A 147 20.40 3.81 -6.76
CA CYS A 147 21.45 3.84 -5.74
C CYS A 147 22.09 2.48 -5.57
N GLN A 148 23.38 2.51 -5.22
CA GLN A 148 24.15 1.32 -4.85
C GLN A 148 23.92 0.92 -3.39
#